data_AF-U4QSC7-F1
#
_entry.id   AF-U4QSC7-F1
#
_cell.length_a   1.000
_cell.length_b   1.000
_cell.length_c   1.000
_cell.angle_alpha   90.00
_cell.angle_beta   90.00
_cell.angle_gamma   90.00
#
_symmetry.space_group_name_H-M   'P 1'
#
loop_
_entity.id
_entity.type
_entity.pdbx_description
1 polymer ?
#
loop_
_entity_poly.entity_id
_entity_poly.type
_entity_poly.pdbx_seq_one_letter_code
_entity_poly.pdbx_strand_id
1 'polypeptide(L)'
;MMEEGTSEPVYGRRIAMNSSSYEKMKAALEEIGSDLETETFVPEARWLKLERDIESQSASGGISPEESIDLRQLLDELRLEHDLRMNPGTLGS
;
A
#
# COMPACT_ATOMS: atom_id res chain seq x y z
N MET A 1 -54.58 -13.05 -16.99
CA MET A 1 -53.26 -12.80 -17.60
C MET A 1 -52.73 -11.54 -16.90
N MET A 2 -51.71 -11.51 -16.07
CA MET A 2 -50.65 -12.44 -15.66
C MET A 2 -50.34 -12.16 -14.18
N GLU A 3 -50.00 -13.19 -13.41
CA GLU A 3 -49.24 -13.07 -12.16
C GLU A 3 -47.74 -13.02 -12.52
N GLU A 4 -46.97 -12.08 -11.98
CA GLU A 4 -45.51 -12.11 -11.84
C GLU A 4 -45.14 -10.89 -10.95
N GLY A 5 -44.63 -10.96 -9.72
CA GLY A 5 -43.89 -12.02 -9.07
C GLY A 5 -42.39 -11.84 -9.31
N THR A 6 -41.68 -11.16 -8.39
CA THR A 6 -40.20 -11.16 -8.27
C THR A 6 -39.48 -10.44 -9.43
N SER A 7 -38.36 -9.74 -9.30
CA SER A 7 -37.26 -9.80 -8.35
C SER A 7 -36.62 -8.42 -8.28
N GLU A 8 -36.30 -7.97 -7.07
CA GLU A 8 -35.19 -7.05 -6.86
C GLU A 8 -33.97 -7.62 -7.60
N PRO A 9 -33.32 -6.88 -8.51
CA PRO A 9 -31.97 -7.23 -8.82
C PRO A 9 -31.16 -6.85 -7.59
N VAL A 10 -30.97 -7.83 -6.71
CA VAL A 10 -29.79 -7.89 -5.84
C VAL A 10 -28.61 -7.97 -6.80
N TYR A 11 -28.26 -6.84 -7.42
CA TYR A 11 -26.91 -6.61 -7.87
C TYR A 11 -26.11 -6.62 -6.57
N GLY A 12 -25.74 -7.83 -6.17
CA GLY A 12 -24.53 -8.11 -5.43
C GLY A 12 -23.44 -7.39 -6.20
N ARG A 13 -23.27 -6.12 -5.86
CA ARG A 13 -22.11 -5.36 -6.21
C ARG A 13 -21.03 -6.06 -5.41
N ARG A 14 -20.47 -7.09 -6.03
CA ARG A 14 -19.07 -7.46 -5.86
C ARG A 14 -18.31 -6.20 -6.25
N ILE A 15 -18.30 -5.21 -5.34
CA ILE A 15 -17.22 -4.27 -5.29
C ILE A 15 -16.07 -5.20 -5.01
N ALA A 16 -15.21 -5.38 -6.01
CA ALA A 16 -13.96 -6.06 -5.84
C ALA A 16 -13.38 -5.61 -4.50
N MET A 17 -13.28 -6.53 -3.54
CA MET A 17 -12.45 -6.36 -2.35
C MET A 17 -11.00 -6.38 -2.84
N ASN A 18 -10.60 -5.44 -3.70
CA ASN A 18 -9.25 -4.94 -3.67
C ASN A 18 -9.19 -4.16 -2.37
N SER A 19 -8.47 -4.70 -1.40
CA SER A 19 -8.64 -4.33 -0.01
C SER A 19 -8.44 -2.83 0.14
N SER A 20 -9.45 -2.09 0.63
CA SER A 20 -9.35 -0.63 0.80
C SER A 20 -8.12 -0.23 1.61
N SER A 21 -7.63 -1.13 2.46
CA SER A 21 -6.37 -1.00 3.17
C SER A 21 -5.14 -1.05 2.25
N TYR A 22 -5.07 -2.00 1.30
CA TYR A 22 -3.94 -2.11 0.36
C TYR A 22 -3.79 -0.83 -0.46
N GLU A 23 -4.87 -0.34 -1.08
CA GLU A 23 -4.79 0.88 -1.91
C GLU A 23 -4.41 2.12 -1.09
N LYS A 24 -4.87 2.23 0.16
CA LYS A 24 -4.45 3.32 1.06
C LYS A 24 -2.96 3.27 1.39
N MET A 25 -2.44 2.07 1.66
CA MET A 25 -1.02 1.89 1.98
C MET A 25 -0.15 2.10 0.74
N LYS A 26 -0.58 1.60 -0.42
CA LYS A 26 0.09 1.84 -1.69
C LYS A 26 0.16 3.33 -2.03
N ALA A 27 -0.96 4.04 -1.91
CA ALA A 27 -0.99 5.49 -2.13
C ALA A 27 -0.05 6.24 -1.16
N ALA A 28 0.06 5.80 0.10
CA ALA A 28 0.98 6.39 1.05
C ALA A 28 2.46 6.11 0.71
N LEU A 29 2.77 4.94 0.12
CA LEU A 29 4.10 4.62 -0.40
C LEU A 29 4.41 5.44 -1.66
N GLU A 30 3.46 5.54 -2.60
CA GLU A 30 3.61 6.36 -3.81
C GLU A 30 3.80 7.84 -3.45
N GLU A 31 3.09 8.35 -2.44
CA GLU A 31 3.30 9.71 -1.94
C GLU A 31 4.72 9.90 -1.41
N ILE A 32 5.29 8.91 -0.70
CA ILE A 32 6.69 8.96 -0.27
C ILE A 32 7.63 8.93 -1.47
N GLY A 33 7.36 8.12 -2.50
CA GLY A 33 8.14 8.13 -3.74
C GLY A 33 8.16 9.50 -4.41
N SER A 34 6.99 10.13 -4.55
CA SER A 34 6.91 11.50 -5.07
C SER A 34 7.58 12.52 -4.16
N ASP A 35 7.47 12.35 -2.84
CA ASP A 35 8.17 13.19 -1.86
C ASP A 35 9.69 13.07 -2.07
N LEU A 36 10.20 11.85 -2.22
CA LEU A 36 11.62 11.58 -2.50
C LEU A 36 12.12 12.25 -3.79
N GLU A 37 11.29 12.34 -4.83
CA GLU A 37 11.64 13.03 -6.08
C GLU A 37 11.80 14.55 -5.87
N THR A 38 11.11 15.12 -4.89
CA THR A 38 11.10 16.56 -4.60
C THR A 38 11.92 16.98 -3.39
N GLU A 39 12.08 16.10 -2.40
CA GLU A 39 12.74 16.27 -1.11
C GLU A 39 13.58 15.04 -0.80
N THR A 40 14.79 15.23 -0.26
CA THR A 40 15.73 14.12 -0.05
C THR A 40 15.55 13.41 1.30
N PHE A 41 14.78 13.98 2.22
CA PHE A 41 14.70 13.52 3.60
C PHE A 41 13.29 13.08 3.98
N VAL A 42 13.11 11.78 4.21
CA VAL A 42 11.88 11.20 4.75
C VAL A 42 12.15 10.73 6.17
N PRO A 43 11.41 11.24 7.17
CA PRO A 43 11.67 10.93 8.57
C PRO A 43 11.42 9.46 8.90
N GLU A 44 12.28 8.88 9.75
CA GLU A 44 12.22 7.46 10.15
C GLU A 44 10.84 7.01 10.67
N ALA A 45 10.17 7.90 11.40
CA ALA A 45 8.83 7.65 11.92
C ALA A 45 7.81 7.32 10.82
N ARG A 46 7.99 7.85 9.61
CA ARG A 46 7.10 7.64 8.46
C ARG A 46 7.26 6.22 7.91
N TRP A 47 8.50 5.75 7.79
CA TRP A 47 8.84 4.37 7.40
C TRP A 47 8.29 3.35 8.41
N LEU A 48 8.58 3.55 9.70
CA LEU A 48 8.13 2.65 10.77
C LEU A 48 6.60 2.60 10.88
N LYS A 49 5.91 3.72 10.62
CA LYS A 49 4.44 3.75 10.59
C LYS A 49 3.90 2.84 9.49
N LEU A 50 4.43 2.96 8.26
CA LEU A 50 3.97 2.15 7.13
C LEU A 50 4.26 0.67 7.33
N GLU A 51 5.45 0.33 7.81
CA GLU A 51 5.80 -1.06 8.14
C GLU A 51 4.79 -1.66 9.13
N ARG A 52 4.50 -0.93 10.22
CA ARG A 52 3.54 -1.36 11.23
C ARG A 52 2.11 -1.46 10.69
N ASP A 53 1.70 -0.52 9.83
CA ASP A 53 0.38 -0.57 9.18
C ASP A 53 0.27 -1.81 8.28
N ILE A 54 1.28 -2.11 7.47
CA ILE A 54 1.32 -3.32 6.62
C ILE A 54 1.24 -4.59 7.48
N GLU A 55 2.05 -4.70 8.54
CA GLU A 55 2.03 -5.85 9.44
C GLU A 55 0.69 -6.00 10.17
N SER A 56 0.12 -4.89 10.66
CA SER A 56 -1.16 -4.89 11.35
C SER A 56 -2.30 -5.32 10.43
N GLN A 57 -2.32 -4.83 9.19
CA GLN A 57 -3.34 -5.19 8.21
C GLN A 57 -3.17 -6.64 7.76
N SER A 58 -1.94 -7.10 7.56
CA SER A 58 -1.65 -8.50 7.22
C SER A 58 -2.09 -9.45 8.33
N ALA A 59 -1.76 -9.15 9.59
CA ALA A 59 -2.16 -9.95 10.75
C ALA A 59 -3.68 -9.95 11.01
N SER A 60 -4.35 -8.84 10.72
CA SER A 60 -5.81 -8.72 10.88
C SER A 60 -6.60 -9.32 9.70
N GLY A 61 -5.92 -9.79 8.65
CA GLY A 61 -6.56 -10.23 7.40
C GLY A 61 -7.15 -9.08 6.58
N GLY A 62 -6.75 -7.84 6.87
CA GLY A 62 -7.12 -6.64 6.12
C GLY A 62 -6.38 -6.49 4.79
N ILE A 63 -5.29 -7.23 4.58
CA ILE A 63 -4.65 -7.42 3.27
C ILE A 63 -4.24 -8.88 3.13
N SER A 64 -4.20 -9.36 1.89
CA SER A 64 -3.72 -10.68 1.53
C SER A 64 -2.20 -10.79 1.74
N PRO A 65 -1.65 -12.00 1.93
CA PRO A 65 -0.20 -12.19 2.03
C PRO A 65 0.56 -11.68 0.80
N GLU A 66 0.00 -11.84 -0.41
CA GLU A 66 0.58 -11.29 -1.65
C GLU A 66 0.63 -9.77 -1.64
N GLU A 67 -0.47 -9.12 -1.23
CA GLU A 67 -0.56 -7.66 -1.05
C GLU A 67 0.44 -7.15 0.01
N SER A 68 0.62 -7.90 1.10
CA SER A 68 1.61 -7.57 2.13
C SER A 68 3.05 -7.66 1.63
N ILE A 69 3.35 -8.64 0.78
CA ILE A 69 4.66 -8.82 0.16
C ILE A 69 4.93 -7.70 -0.85
N ASP A 70 3.94 -7.35 -1.67
CA ASP A 70 4.01 -6.25 -2.63
C ASP A 70 4.29 -4.91 -1.93
N LEU A 71 3.53 -4.56 -0.89
CA LEU A 71 3.73 -3.33 -0.12
C LEU A 71 5.09 -3.29 0.59
N ARG A 72 5.57 -4.43 1.10
CA ARG A 72 6.90 -4.52 1.74
C ARG A 72 8.03 -4.33 0.74
N GLN A 73 7.93 -4.90 -0.45
CA GLN A 73 8.91 -4.69 -1.51
C GLN A 73 8.98 -3.21 -1.89
N LEU A 74 7.83 -2.59 -2.12
CA LEU A 74 7.79 -1.15 -2.47
C LEU A 74 8.35 -0.27 -1.34
N LEU A 75 8.07 -0.59 -0.08
CA LEU A 75 8.65 0.10 1.08
C LEU A 75 10.19 -0.01 1.09
N ASP A 76 10.73 -1.20 0.82
CA ASP A 76 12.17 -1.45 0.80
C ASP A 76 12.86 -0.71 -0.36
N GLU A 77 12.26 -0.73 -1.56
CA GLU A 77 12.76 0.00 -2.73
C GLU A 77 12.84 1.51 -2.46
N LEU A 78 11.78 2.09 -1.89
CA LEU A 78 11.75 3.51 -1.52
C LEU A 78 12.77 3.85 -0.43
N ARG A 79 12.96 2.95 0.54
CA ARG A 79 13.93 3.14 1.62
C ARG A 79 15.37 3.07 1.11
N LEU A 80 15.64 2.17 0.16
CA LEU A 80 16.92 2.09 -0.53
C LEU A 80 17.17 3.36 -1.35
N GLU A 81 16.18 3.84 -2.12
CA GLU A 81 16.31 5.10 -2.86
C GLU A 81 16.60 6.28 -1.93
N HIS A 82 15.87 6.38 -0.83
CA HIS A 82 16.11 7.41 0.20
C HIS A 82 17.52 7.31 0.77
N ASP A 83 17.99 6.11 1.12
CA ASP A 83 19.35 5.91 1.62
C ASP A 83 20.40 6.32 0.57
N LEU A 84 20.23 5.93 -0.70
CA LEU A 84 21.13 6.30 -1.78
C LEU A 84 21.19 7.82 -2.00
N ARG A 85 20.05 8.52 -1.87
CA ARG A 85 20.01 9.98 -1.99
C ARG A 85 20.59 10.68 -0.76
N MET A 86 20.39 10.14 0.44
CA MET A 86 20.96 10.66 1.69
C MET A 86 22.46 10.36 1.83
N ASN A 87 22.90 9.22 1.31
CA ASN A 87 24.27 8.72 1.36
C ASN A 87 24.76 8.41 -0.07
N PRO A 88 25.01 9.42 -0.93
CA PRO A 88 25.46 9.18 -2.32
C PRO A 88 26.85 8.55 -2.41
N GLY A 89 27.56 8.38 -1.29
CA GLY A 89 28.91 7.79 -1.20
C GLY A 89 28.97 6.31 -0.84
N THR A 90 27.87 5.64 -0.50
CA THR A 90 27.91 4.23 -0.02
C THR A 90 28.04 3.17 -1.13
N LEU A 91 27.95 3.54 -2.40
CA LEU A 91 28.13 2.61 -3.54
C LEU A 91 29.56 2.54 -4.11
N GLY A 92 30.55 3.10 -3.41
CA GLY A 92 31.95 3.08 -3.86
C GLY A 92 32.94 2.86 -2.72
N SER A 93 33.18 1.60 -2.34
CA SER A 93 34.38 1.15 -1.61
C SER A 93 34.70 -0.29 -1.95
#